data_AF-A0A9W8V194-F1
#
_entry.id   AF-A0A9W8V194-F1
#
_cell.length_a   1.000
_cell.length_b   1.000
_cell.length_c   1.000
_cell.angle_alpha   90.00
_cell.angle_beta   90.00
_cell.angle_gamma   90.00
#
_symmetry.space_group_name_H-M   'P 1'
#
loop_
_entity.id
_entity.type
_entity.pdbx_description
1 polymer ?
#
loop_
_entity_poly.entity_id
_entity_poly.type
_entity_poly.pdbx_seq_one_letter_code
_entity_poly.pdbx_strand_id
1 'polypeptide(L)'
;MTTGDTGRFLGFFSVLVNAAFSYAGVEIVAVASGESQNPKRNLPKAARRIFWRILFFYSLGSLAIGVLVPYNDPDLLSQQAAGVHTAAASPWVIAIKRASIPALPSIINAVILSSALSSGNAFLYTGSRYLLALASNGLAPKFLLKTTDSGNPIYCVAATAIFSLLTYLSVSSGPNQIFLWFQSLTTMCTLITWSSICVAYLHFYGGLKANNISRETLVHRAPFQPYGAMIALVFFLIIIFFNGFAVFFPGNWNVYNFVTAYIGIPIFVALFIGWKVVRHTKWLSPQERDLFTGKAEIDALDEIWEDDKPRNIWQKIWNWIA
;
A
#
# COMPACT_ATOMS: atom_id res chain seq x y z
N MET A 1 21.07 -18.30 2.78
CA MET A 1 21.91 -17.09 2.58
C MET A 1 23.10 -17.18 3.51
N THR A 2 24.23 -16.59 3.14
CA THR A 2 25.52 -16.69 3.84
C THR A 2 25.44 -16.46 5.35
N THR A 3 26.34 -17.06 6.13
CA THR A 3 26.46 -16.82 7.57
C THR A 3 27.33 -15.59 7.87
N GLY A 4 27.25 -15.06 9.10
CA GLY A 4 28.06 -13.90 9.53
C GLY A 4 27.43 -12.53 9.23
N ASP A 5 28.26 -11.49 9.20
CA ASP A 5 27.80 -10.10 9.09
C ASP A 5 27.11 -9.80 7.75
N THR A 6 27.59 -10.41 6.67
CA THR A 6 26.92 -10.37 5.36
C THR A 6 25.52 -10.97 5.44
N GLY A 7 25.35 -12.12 6.11
CA GLY A 7 24.05 -12.74 6.31
C GLY A 7 23.08 -11.85 7.09
N ARG A 8 23.57 -11.18 8.14
CA ARG A 8 22.78 -10.23 8.95
C ARG A 8 22.35 -9.01 8.13
N PHE A 9 23.27 -8.45 7.34
CA PHE A 9 22.98 -7.32 6.46
C PHE A 9 21.90 -7.66 5.41
N LEU A 10 22.04 -8.81 4.74
CA LEU A 10 21.06 -9.27 3.74
C LEU A 10 19.71 -9.61 4.40
N GLY A 11 19.73 -10.20 5.59
CA GLY A 11 18.53 -10.44 6.39
C GLY A 11 17.79 -9.15 6.72
N PHE A 12 18.51 -8.11 7.15
CA PHE A 12 17.93 -6.79 7.40
C PHE A 12 17.23 -6.21 6.16
N PHE A 13 17.90 -6.24 5.00
CA PHE A 13 17.30 -5.76 3.74
C PHE A 13 16.09 -6.60 3.30
N SER A 14 16.14 -7.92 3.47
CA SER A 14 15.00 -8.79 3.16
C SER A 14 13.76 -8.47 4.00
N VAL A 15 13.94 -8.06 5.26
CA VAL A 15 12.83 -7.65 6.12
C VAL A 15 12.22 -6.33 5.66
N LEU A 16 13.00 -5.38 5.12
CA LEU A 16 12.46 -4.11 4.60
C LEU A 16 11.47 -4.32 3.44
N VAL A 17 11.74 -5.29 2.56
CA VAL A 17 10.85 -5.66 1.45
C VAL A 17 9.53 -6.23 1.98
N ASN A 18 9.61 -7.18 2.91
CA ASN A 18 8.42 -7.76 3.55
C ASN A 18 7.61 -6.71 4.34
N ALA A 19 8.30 -5.79 5.02
CA ALA A 19 7.67 -4.69 5.72
C ALA A 19 6.95 -3.76 4.73
N ALA A 20 7.58 -3.39 3.60
CA ALA A 20 6.94 -2.55 2.58
C ALA A 20 5.63 -3.18 2.07
N PHE A 21 5.60 -4.50 1.85
CA PHE A 21 4.37 -5.21 1.53
C PHE A 21 3.29 -5.05 2.61
N SER A 22 3.64 -5.20 3.89
CA SER A 22 2.67 -5.07 5.00
C SER A 22 2.08 -3.66 5.12
N TYR A 23 2.80 -2.63 4.66
CA TYR A 23 2.30 -1.25 4.65
C TYR A 23 1.55 -0.87 3.36
N ALA A 24 1.44 -1.77 2.38
CA ALA A 24 0.70 -1.50 1.14
C ALA A 24 -0.78 -1.18 1.44
N GLY A 25 -1.35 -0.20 0.72
CA GLY A 25 -2.74 0.20 0.88
C GLY A 25 -2.99 1.33 1.88
N VAL A 26 -1.94 1.92 2.48
CA VAL A 26 -2.10 3.15 3.28
C VAL A 26 -2.67 4.32 2.46
N GLU A 27 -2.46 4.32 1.14
CA GLU A 27 -3.01 5.27 0.19
C GLU A 27 -4.52 5.14 -0.06
N ILE A 28 -5.15 4.02 0.35
CA ILE A 28 -6.59 3.79 0.18
C ILE A 28 -7.42 4.89 0.86
N VAL A 29 -6.91 5.46 1.96
CA VAL A 29 -7.57 6.57 2.66
C VAL A 29 -7.78 7.79 1.75
N ALA A 30 -6.85 8.03 0.81
CA ALA A 30 -6.99 9.11 -0.17
C ALA A 30 -8.05 8.79 -1.22
N VAL A 31 -8.17 7.52 -1.63
CA VAL A 31 -9.21 7.08 -2.57
C VAL A 31 -10.59 7.19 -1.94
N ALA A 32 -10.74 6.67 -0.73
CA ALA A 32 -11.98 6.73 0.03
C ALA A 32 -12.40 8.17 0.35
N SER A 33 -11.46 9.12 0.39
CA SER A 33 -11.77 10.53 0.66
C SER A 33 -12.67 11.17 -0.41
N GLY A 34 -12.62 10.71 -1.66
CA GLY A 34 -13.49 11.22 -2.73
C GLY A 34 -14.97 10.88 -2.53
N GLU A 35 -15.27 9.86 -1.73
CA GLU A 35 -16.63 9.41 -1.40
C GLU A 35 -16.99 9.68 0.09
N SER A 36 -16.08 10.33 0.84
CA SER A 36 -16.26 10.57 2.27
C SER A 36 -16.99 11.87 2.57
N GLN A 37 -17.84 11.87 3.59
CA GLN A 37 -18.43 13.09 4.14
C GLN A 37 -17.35 13.99 4.76
N ASN A 38 -17.44 15.31 4.54
CA ASN A 38 -16.48 16.32 5.02
C ASN A 38 -15.00 15.84 4.94
N PRO A 39 -14.45 15.68 3.72
CA PRO A 39 -13.12 15.11 3.53
C PRO A 39 -12.02 15.99 4.13
N LYS A 40 -12.19 17.33 4.16
CA LYS A 40 -11.23 18.26 4.76
C LYS A 40 -10.98 18.00 6.24
N ARG A 41 -12.01 17.66 7.00
CA ARG A 41 -11.90 17.29 8.42
C ARG A 41 -11.54 15.83 8.61
N ASN A 42 -12.18 14.93 7.86
CA ASN A 42 -12.12 13.49 8.12
C ASN A 42 -10.85 12.84 7.56
N LEU A 43 -10.32 13.31 6.42
CA LEU A 43 -9.10 12.75 5.83
C LEU A 43 -7.86 12.94 6.74
N PRO A 44 -7.56 14.14 7.28
CA PRO A 44 -6.41 14.31 8.17
C PRO A 44 -6.54 13.52 9.48
N LYS A 45 -7.77 13.39 10.01
CA LYS A 45 -8.06 12.58 11.19
C LYS A 45 -7.82 11.10 10.92
N ALA A 46 -8.39 10.58 9.83
CA ALA A 46 -8.24 9.20 9.42
C ALA A 46 -6.77 8.85 9.17
N ALA A 47 -6.02 9.69 8.44
CA ALA A 47 -4.61 9.51 8.18
C ALA A 47 -3.78 9.40 9.49
N ARG A 48 -4.03 10.30 10.47
CA ARG A 48 -3.36 10.26 11.77
C ARG A 48 -3.71 8.99 12.56
N ARG A 49 -4.98 8.55 12.53
CA ARG A 49 -5.40 7.31 13.21
C ARG A 49 -4.78 6.08 12.59
N ILE A 50 -4.76 5.99 11.26
CA ILE A 50 -4.15 4.88 10.53
C ILE A 50 -2.67 4.79 10.90
N PHE A 51 -1.95 5.91 10.90
CA PHE A 51 -0.55 5.96 11.31
C PHE A 51 -0.33 5.37 12.72
N TRP A 52 -1.05 5.86 13.72
CA TRP A 52 -0.89 5.37 15.10
C TRP A 52 -1.35 3.92 15.25
N ARG A 53 -2.48 3.53 14.63
CA ARG A 53 -2.98 2.16 14.68
C ARG A 53 -1.96 1.19 14.10
N ILE A 54 -1.41 1.46 12.92
CA ILE A 54 -0.40 0.60 12.31
C ILE A 54 0.84 0.53 13.21
N LEU A 55 1.34 1.67 13.68
CA LEU A 55 2.52 1.71 14.55
C LEU A 55 2.32 0.87 15.82
N PHE A 56 1.20 1.06 16.54
CA PHE A 56 0.91 0.33 17.77
C PHE A 56 0.68 -1.16 17.51
N PHE A 57 -0.21 -1.52 16.58
CA PHE A 57 -0.54 -2.93 16.35
C PHE A 57 0.62 -3.72 15.77
N TYR A 58 1.44 -3.12 14.89
CA TYR A 58 2.58 -3.84 14.29
C TYR A 58 3.72 -3.96 15.31
N SER A 59 4.04 -2.90 16.04
CA SER A 59 5.12 -2.93 17.03
C SER A 59 4.77 -3.81 18.24
N LEU A 60 3.57 -3.65 18.80
CA LEU A 60 3.12 -4.48 19.93
C LEU A 60 2.85 -5.92 19.51
N GLY A 61 2.33 -6.14 18.30
CA GLY A 61 2.15 -7.48 17.76
C GLY A 61 3.47 -8.21 17.56
N SER A 62 4.47 -7.53 16.97
CA SER A 62 5.83 -8.09 16.83
C SER A 62 6.49 -8.34 18.19
N LEU A 63 6.31 -7.45 19.16
CA LEU A 63 6.82 -7.62 20.52
C LEU A 63 6.17 -8.83 21.21
N ALA A 64 4.84 -8.94 21.13
CA ALA A 64 4.09 -10.05 21.70
C ALA A 64 4.55 -11.39 21.11
N ILE A 65 4.69 -11.48 19.79
CA ILE A 65 5.23 -12.69 19.14
C ILE A 65 6.65 -12.98 19.63
N GLY A 66 7.52 -11.96 19.70
CA GLY A 66 8.91 -12.14 20.15
C GLY A 66 9.05 -12.60 21.61
N VAL A 67 8.05 -12.30 22.46
CA VAL A 67 7.98 -12.81 23.83
C VAL A 67 7.42 -14.25 23.88
N LEU A 68 6.46 -14.57 23.00
CA LEU A 68 5.76 -15.86 23.01
C LEU A 68 6.50 -16.98 22.28
N VAL A 69 7.23 -16.64 21.21
CA VAL A 69 7.95 -17.60 20.35
C VAL A 69 9.44 -17.25 20.35
N PRO A 70 10.30 -18.16 20.84
CA PRO A 70 11.73 -17.90 20.83
C PRO A 70 12.25 -17.90 19.40
N TYR A 71 13.24 -17.04 19.11
CA TYR A 71 13.77 -16.86 17.75
C TYR A 71 14.41 -18.14 17.16
N ASN A 72 14.77 -19.10 18.01
CA ASN A 72 15.36 -20.38 17.67
C ASN A 72 14.34 -21.54 17.69
N ASP A 73 13.05 -21.24 17.67
CA ASP A 73 11.99 -22.25 17.62
C ASP A 73 12.12 -23.13 16.36
N PRO A 74 12.13 -24.47 16.48
CA PRO A 74 12.28 -25.37 15.34
C PRO A 74 11.14 -25.28 14.32
N ASP A 75 9.90 -25.02 14.74
CA ASP A 75 8.76 -24.87 13.83
C ASP A 75 8.90 -23.55 13.05
N LEU A 76 9.34 -22.48 13.71
CA LEU A 76 9.61 -21.20 13.06
C LEU A 76 10.76 -21.31 12.04
N LEU A 77 11.88 -21.91 12.45
CA LEU A 77 13.06 -22.05 11.60
C LEU A 77 12.84 -23.02 10.44
N SER A 78 12.14 -24.14 10.66
CA SER A 78 11.82 -25.10 9.60
C SER A 78 10.91 -24.48 8.54
N GLN A 79 9.93 -23.68 8.94
CA GLN A 79 9.04 -22.99 8.01
C GLN A 79 9.75 -21.86 7.25
N GLN A 80 10.61 -21.11 7.94
CA GLN A 80 11.45 -20.11 7.28
C GLN A 80 12.43 -20.74 6.29
N ALA A 81 13.06 -21.86 6.66
CA ALA A 81 13.99 -22.59 5.79
C ALA A 81 13.27 -23.24 4.60
N ALA A 82 12.05 -23.73 4.80
CA ALA A 82 11.21 -24.27 3.74
C ALA A 82 10.52 -23.18 2.89
N GLY A 83 10.66 -21.91 3.27
CA GLY A 83 10.02 -20.77 2.60
C GLY A 83 8.48 -20.87 2.61
N VAL A 84 7.88 -21.49 3.62
CA VAL A 84 6.45 -21.78 3.69
C VAL A 84 5.72 -20.63 4.39
N HIS A 85 4.90 -19.90 3.63
CA HIS A 85 4.09 -18.78 4.06
C HIS A 85 2.59 -19.14 4.08
N THR A 86 2.22 -20.13 4.89
CA THR A 86 0.81 -20.51 5.09
C THR A 86 0.23 -19.92 6.37
N ALA A 87 -1.10 -19.86 6.50
CA ALA A 87 -1.74 -19.44 7.74
C ALA A 87 -1.32 -20.32 8.94
N ALA A 88 -1.11 -21.62 8.71
CA ALA A 88 -0.62 -22.57 9.70
C ALA A 88 0.84 -22.34 10.11
N ALA A 89 1.60 -21.63 9.27
CA ALA A 89 2.98 -21.21 9.52
C ALA A 89 3.09 -19.84 10.21
N SER A 90 1.95 -19.24 10.57
CA SER A 90 1.93 -17.97 11.28
C SER A 90 2.57 -18.10 12.67
N PRO A 91 3.46 -17.18 13.08
CA PRO A 91 4.01 -17.16 14.43
C PRO A 91 2.94 -17.08 15.54
N TRP A 92 1.77 -16.50 15.24
CA TRP A 92 0.63 -16.50 16.15
C TRP A 92 0.06 -17.90 16.40
N VAL A 93 0.02 -18.73 15.35
CA VAL A 93 -0.44 -20.13 15.46
C VAL A 93 0.60 -20.96 16.21
N ILE A 94 1.90 -20.74 15.95
CA ILE A 94 3.00 -21.39 16.68
C ILE A 94 2.93 -21.05 18.18
N ALA A 95 2.77 -19.77 18.53
CA ALA A 95 2.63 -19.32 19.92
C ALA A 95 1.51 -20.06 20.67
N ILE A 96 0.35 -20.21 20.04
CA ILE A 96 -0.81 -20.85 20.66
C ILE A 96 -0.67 -22.37 20.74
N LYS A 97 -0.05 -22.99 19.74
CA LYS A 97 0.32 -24.41 19.81
C LYS A 97 1.26 -24.65 20.98
N ARG A 98 2.26 -23.79 21.19
CA ARG A 98 3.15 -23.84 22.37
C ARG A 98 2.39 -23.63 23.68
N ALA A 99 1.40 -22.73 23.70
CA ALA A 99 0.53 -22.51 24.86
C ALA A 99 -0.42 -23.70 25.15
N SER A 100 -0.48 -24.71 24.27
CA SER A 100 -1.30 -25.91 24.42
C SER A 100 -2.79 -25.64 24.65
N ILE A 101 -3.33 -24.55 24.07
CA ILE A 101 -4.75 -24.20 24.19
C ILE A 101 -5.54 -24.89 23.07
N PRO A 102 -6.37 -25.91 23.36
CA PRO A 102 -7.16 -26.58 22.33
C PRO A 102 -8.18 -25.62 21.69
N ALA A 103 -8.51 -25.85 20.41
CA ALA A 103 -9.39 -25.05 19.55
C ALA A 103 -8.89 -23.65 19.11
N LEU A 104 -8.04 -22.98 19.89
CA LEU A 104 -7.57 -21.63 19.58
C LEU A 104 -6.78 -21.51 18.24
N PRO A 105 -5.98 -22.50 17.79
CA PRO A 105 -5.35 -22.46 16.46
C PRO A 105 -6.36 -22.35 15.31
N SER A 106 -7.49 -23.06 15.41
CA SER A 106 -8.54 -23.04 14.38
C SER A 106 -9.27 -21.69 14.35
N ILE A 107 -9.51 -21.09 15.52
CA ILE A 107 -10.09 -19.75 15.64
C ILE A 107 -9.18 -18.72 14.97
N ILE A 108 -7.87 -18.76 15.25
CA ILE A 108 -6.91 -17.86 14.61
C ILE A 108 -6.90 -18.03 13.10
N ASN A 109 -6.88 -19.26 12.59
CA ASN A 109 -6.94 -19.51 11.16
C ASN A 109 -8.22 -18.93 10.53
N ALA A 110 -9.38 -19.09 11.19
CA ALA A 110 -10.64 -18.51 10.72
C ALA A 110 -10.58 -16.96 10.67
N VAL A 111 -9.97 -16.32 11.68
CA VAL A 111 -9.77 -14.86 11.72
C VAL A 111 -8.80 -14.39 10.62
N ILE A 112 -7.70 -15.12 10.38
CA ILE A 112 -6.74 -14.80 9.31
C ILE A 112 -7.43 -14.90 7.95
N LEU A 113 -8.24 -15.93 7.72
CA LEU A 113 -8.95 -16.12 6.46
C LEU A 113 -10.02 -15.04 6.22
N SER A 114 -10.81 -14.69 7.25
CA SER A 114 -11.80 -13.62 7.13
C SER A 114 -11.15 -12.25 6.90
N SER A 115 -10.01 -12.00 7.56
CA SER A 115 -9.19 -10.81 7.32
C SER A 115 -8.65 -10.75 5.89
N ALA A 116 -8.15 -11.87 5.34
CA ALA A 116 -7.66 -11.95 3.97
C ALA A 116 -8.78 -11.67 2.95
N LEU A 117 -9.99 -12.20 3.16
CA LEU A 117 -11.16 -11.92 2.33
C LEU A 117 -11.56 -10.45 2.37
N SER A 118 -11.57 -9.84 3.56
CA SER A 118 -11.84 -8.42 3.75
C SER A 118 -10.83 -7.54 3.01
N SER A 119 -9.54 -7.88 3.11
CA SER A 119 -8.46 -7.22 2.37
C SER A 119 -8.66 -7.33 0.85
N GLY A 120 -9.02 -8.51 0.35
CA GLY A 120 -9.32 -8.72 -1.07
C GLY A 120 -10.45 -7.83 -1.58
N ASN A 121 -11.53 -7.70 -0.81
CA ASN A 121 -12.64 -6.80 -1.13
C ASN A 121 -12.20 -5.32 -1.16
N ALA A 122 -11.39 -4.88 -0.20
CA ALA A 122 -10.88 -3.51 -0.16
C ALA A 122 -9.99 -3.16 -1.36
N PHE A 123 -9.13 -4.09 -1.79
CA PHE A 123 -8.30 -3.89 -2.99
C PHE A 123 -9.10 -3.93 -4.29
N LEU A 124 -10.15 -4.76 -4.38
CA LEU A 124 -11.06 -4.75 -5.52
C LEU A 124 -11.83 -3.43 -5.63
N TYR A 125 -12.33 -2.91 -4.50
CA TYR A 125 -12.90 -1.56 -4.40
C TYR A 125 -11.90 -0.52 -4.90
N THR A 126 -10.71 -0.48 -4.32
CA THR A 126 -9.70 0.55 -4.63
C THR A 126 -9.27 0.50 -6.10
N GLY A 127 -8.98 -0.68 -6.64
CA GLY A 127 -8.60 -0.85 -8.04
C GLY A 127 -9.67 -0.35 -9.01
N SER A 128 -10.95 -0.61 -8.72
CA SER A 128 -12.04 -0.11 -9.54
C SER A 128 -12.15 1.43 -9.54
N ARG A 129 -11.86 2.08 -8.39
CA ARG A 129 -11.86 3.55 -8.26
C ARG A 129 -10.65 4.19 -8.93
N TYR A 130 -9.48 3.54 -8.92
CA TYR A 130 -8.34 4.00 -9.70
C TYR A 130 -8.64 4.03 -11.20
N LEU A 131 -9.21 2.95 -11.74
CA LEU A 131 -9.59 2.90 -13.16
C LEU A 131 -10.67 3.92 -13.50
N LEU A 132 -11.67 4.09 -12.61
CA LEU A 132 -12.70 5.11 -12.78
C LEU A 132 -12.10 6.51 -12.80
N ALA A 133 -11.21 6.84 -11.85
CA ALA A 133 -10.55 8.13 -11.78
C ALA A 133 -9.69 8.41 -13.02
N LEU A 134 -8.98 7.40 -13.54
CA LEU A 134 -8.24 7.53 -14.80
C LEU A 134 -9.19 7.81 -15.98
N ALA A 135 -10.32 7.11 -16.07
CA ALA A 135 -11.30 7.32 -17.13
C ALA A 135 -11.95 8.71 -17.05
N SER A 136 -12.26 9.21 -15.84
CA SER A 136 -12.85 10.54 -15.62
C SER A 136 -11.91 11.66 -16.04
N ASN A 137 -10.59 11.46 -15.89
CA ASN A 137 -9.56 12.39 -16.35
C ASN A 137 -9.19 12.22 -17.83
N GLY A 138 -9.91 11.40 -18.59
CA GLY A 138 -9.62 11.13 -20.01
C GLY A 138 -8.30 10.39 -20.24
N LEU A 139 -7.80 9.70 -19.20
CA LEU A 139 -6.57 8.90 -19.19
C LEU A 139 -6.84 7.42 -19.51
N ALA A 140 -8.10 6.98 -19.44
CA ALA A 140 -8.54 5.63 -19.80
C ALA A 140 -9.79 5.66 -20.69
N PRO A 141 -10.15 4.55 -21.37
CA PRO A 141 -11.31 4.51 -22.27
C PRO A 141 -12.64 4.88 -21.59
N LYS A 142 -13.47 5.66 -22.30
CA LYS A 142 -14.74 6.19 -21.76
C LYS A 142 -15.75 5.11 -21.33
N PHE A 143 -15.69 3.90 -21.86
CA PHE A 143 -16.60 2.83 -21.45
C PHE A 143 -16.45 2.47 -19.96
N LEU A 144 -15.27 2.70 -19.37
CA LEU A 144 -15.00 2.48 -17.95
C LEU A 144 -15.78 3.42 -17.02
N LEU A 145 -16.33 4.53 -17.55
CA LEU A 145 -17.17 5.46 -16.79
C LEU A 145 -18.58 4.93 -16.52
N LYS A 146 -18.98 3.81 -17.13
CA LYS A 146 -20.33 3.28 -16.92
C LYS A 146 -20.49 2.74 -15.50
N THR A 147 -21.42 3.34 -14.77
CA THR A 147 -21.82 2.94 -13.42
C THR A 147 -23.19 2.25 -13.42
N THR A 148 -23.46 1.45 -12.38
CA THR A 148 -24.84 1.03 -12.05
C THR A 148 -25.67 2.19 -11.53
N ASP A 149 -26.98 1.94 -11.38
CA ASP A 149 -27.90 2.85 -10.69
C ASP A 149 -27.47 3.17 -9.25
N SER A 150 -26.75 2.24 -8.60
CA SER A 150 -26.16 2.43 -7.28
C SER A 150 -24.78 3.12 -7.30
N GLY A 151 -24.31 3.60 -8.46
CA GLY A 151 -23.03 4.29 -8.60
C GLY A 151 -21.79 3.40 -8.72
N ASN A 152 -21.94 2.08 -8.86
CA ASN A 152 -20.78 1.17 -8.92
C ASN A 152 -20.23 1.02 -10.35
N PRO A 153 -18.92 1.27 -10.59
CA PRO A 153 -18.34 1.20 -11.94
C PRO A 153 -18.11 -0.26 -12.37
N ILE A 154 -19.13 -0.91 -12.96
CA ILE A 154 -19.12 -2.36 -13.24
C ILE A 154 -17.90 -2.77 -14.06
N TYR A 155 -17.58 -2.05 -15.14
CA TYR A 155 -16.48 -2.46 -16.02
C TYR A 155 -15.12 -2.30 -15.35
N CYS A 156 -14.94 -1.31 -14.46
CA CYS A 156 -13.73 -1.19 -13.67
C CYS A 156 -13.59 -2.33 -12.66
N VAL A 157 -14.70 -2.73 -12.01
CA VAL A 157 -14.72 -3.88 -11.10
C VAL A 157 -14.39 -5.17 -11.87
N ALA A 158 -15.05 -5.41 -13.01
CA ALA A 158 -14.80 -6.58 -13.84
C ALA A 158 -13.35 -6.64 -14.35
N ALA A 159 -12.81 -5.53 -14.85
CA ALA A 159 -11.43 -5.44 -15.31
C ALA A 159 -10.43 -5.77 -14.18
N THR A 160 -10.68 -5.28 -12.97
CA THR A 160 -9.83 -5.58 -11.80
C THR A 160 -9.99 -7.05 -11.37
N ALA A 161 -11.22 -7.58 -11.36
CA ALA A 161 -11.52 -8.94 -10.96
C ALA A 161 -10.93 -10.00 -11.91
N ILE A 162 -10.83 -9.72 -13.22
CA ILE A 162 -10.23 -10.66 -14.19
C ILE A 162 -8.79 -11.03 -13.81
N PHE A 163 -8.01 -10.10 -13.26
CA PHE A 163 -6.65 -10.41 -12.82
C PHE A 163 -6.60 -11.39 -11.64
N SER A 164 -7.68 -11.50 -10.85
CA SER A 164 -7.75 -12.51 -9.78
C SER A 164 -7.72 -13.94 -10.34
N LEU A 165 -8.09 -14.16 -11.61
CA LEU A 165 -8.00 -15.48 -12.25
C LEU A 165 -6.55 -16.00 -12.33
N LEU A 166 -5.55 -15.11 -12.28
CA LEU A 166 -4.14 -15.51 -12.19
C LEU A 166 -3.83 -16.33 -10.91
N THR A 167 -4.67 -16.25 -9.88
CA THR A 167 -4.55 -17.10 -8.69
C THR A 167 -4.71 -18.60 -9.01
N TYR A 168 -5.33 -18.96 -10.14
CA TYR A 168 -5.46 -20.36 -10.58
C TYR A 168 -4.11 -21.02 -10.90
N LEU A 169 -3.04 -20.23 -11.12
CA LEU A 169 -1.66 -20.74 -11.22
C LEU A 169 -1.23 -21.53 -9.96
N SER A 170 -1.91 -21.31 -8.82
CA SER A 170 -1.68 -22.07 -7.58
C SER A 170 -1.96 -23.57 -7.72
N VAL A 171 -2.79 -23.98 -8.69
CA VAL A 171 -3.12 -25.40 -8.94
C VAL A 171 -1.91 -26.16 -9.48
N SER A 172 -1.07 -25.53 -10.31
CA SER A 172 0.10 -26.19 -10.91
C SER A 172 1.39 -25.98 -10.11
N SER A 173 1.62 -24.75 -9.65
CA SER A 173 2.90 -24.35 -9.02
C SER A 173 2.86 -24.36 -7.49
N GLY A 174 1.69 -24.60 -6.90
CA GLY A 174 1.47 -24.55 -5.46
C GLY A 174 1.18 -23.13 -4.94
N PRO A 175 0.29 -22.99 -3.94
CA PRO A 175 -0.19 -21.68 -3.48
C PRO A 175 0.90 -20.82 -2.85
N ASN A 176 1.87 -21.44 -2.17
CA ASN A 176 2.96 -20.73 -1.50
C ASN A 176 3.88 -19.99 -2.48
N GLN A 177 4.25 -20.66 -3.58
CA GLN A 177 5.12 -20.07 -4.59
C GLN A 177 4.43 -18.91 -5.32
N ILE A 178 3.16 -19.09 -5.69
CA ILE A 178 2.37 -18.04 -6.33
C ILE A 178 2.14 -16.84 -5.39
N PHE A 179 1.91 -17.11 -4.10
CA PHE A 179 1.82 -16.05 -3.10
C PHE A 179 3.10 -15.21 -3.05
N LEU A 180 4.27 -15.85 -2.98
CA LEU A 180 5.56 -15.14 -2.98
C LEU A 180 5.78 -14.31 -4.24
N TRP A 181 5.39 -14.83 -5.41
CA TRP A 181 5.44 -14.07 -6.66
C TRP A 181 4.56 -12.83 -6.65
N PHE A 182 3.29 -12.97 -6.22
CA PHE A 182 2.38 -11.83 -6.11
C PHE A 182 2.81 -10.85 -5.03
N GLN A 183 3.33 -11.33 -3.90
CA GLN A 183 3.88 -10.49 -2.84
C GLN A 183 5.02 -9.62 -3.38
N SER A 184 5.99 -10.23 -4.08
CA SER A 184 7.12 -9.51 -4.68
C SER A 184 6.66 -8.47 -5.69
N LEU A 185 5.76 -8.85 -6.60
CA LEU A 185 5.24 -7.97 -7.64
C LEU A 185 4.44 -6.79 -7.05
N THR A 186 3.60 -7.08 -6.06
CA THR A 186 2.79 -6.06 -5.36
C THR A 186 3.69 -5.08 -4.64
N THR A 187 4.69 -5.57 -3.91
CA THR A 187 5.66 -4.72 -3.20
C THR A 187 6.35 -3.75 -4.14
N MET A 188 6.78 -4.23 -5.31
CA MET A 188 7.42 -3.39 -6.31
C MET A 188 6.48 -2.34 -6.88
N CYS A 189 5.25 -2.72 -7.25
CA CYS A 189 4.24 -1.78 -7.72
C CYS A 189 3.89 -0.71 -6.66
N THR A 190 3.76 -1.11 -5.40
CA THR A 190 3.50 -0.20 -4.27
C THR A 190 4.66 0.79 -4.07
N LEU A 191 5.91 0.33 -4.08
CA LEU A 191 7.08 1.21 -3.93
C LEU A 191 7.21 2.20 -5.09
N ILE A 192 6.94 1.77 -6.33
CA ILE A 192 6.91 2.66 -7.51
C ILE A 192 5.78 3.69 -7.36
N THR A 193 4.62 3.28 -6.85
CA THR A 193 3.47 4.16 -6.60
C THR A 193 3.82 5.22 -5.56
N TRP A 194 4.39 4.82 -4.41
CA TRP A 194 4.81 5.76 -3.37
C TRP A 194 5.94 6.68 -3.83
N SER A 195 6.87 6.19 -4.65
CA SER A 195 7.90 7.02 -5.29
C SER A 195 7.26 8.07 -6.20
N SER A 196 6.27 7.68 -7.00
CA SER A 196 5.51 8.58 -7.87
C SER A 196 4.73 9.64 -7.08
N ILE A 197 4.13 9.26 -5.94
CA ILE A 197 3.47 10.19 -5.03
C ILE A 197 4.47 11.20 -4.45
N CYS A 198 5.66 10.74 -4.02
CA CYS A 198 6.71 11.63 -3.51
C CYS A 198 7.17 12.63 -4.58
N VAL A 199 7.40 12.17 -5.80
CA VAL A 199 7.75 13.04 -6.94
C VAL A 199 6.63 14.04 -7.22
N ALA A 200 5.37 13.59 -7.33
CA ALA A 200 4.22 14.47 -7.52
C ALA A 200 4.12 15.53 -6.41
N TYR A 201 4.35 15.15 -5.16
CA TYR A 201 4.38 16.07 -4.03
C TYR A 201 5.51 17.11 -4.13
N LEU A 202 6.72 16.70 -4.51
CA LEU A 202 7.84 17.64 -4.70
C LEU A 202 7.56 18.63 -5.83
N HIS A 203 6.89 18.19 -6.90
CA HIS A 203 6.44 19.07 -7.97
C HIS A 203 5.33 20.04 -7.50
N PHE A 204 4.38 19.57 -6.70
CA PHE A 204 3.33 20.40 -6.09
C PHE A 204 3.93 21.44 -5.15
N TYR A 205 4.85 21.03 -4.25
CA TYR A 205 5.56 21.92 -3.34
C TYR A 205 6.36 23.00 -4.12
N GLY A 206 7.04 22.59 -5.19
CA GLY A 206 7.75 23.52 -6.08
C GLY A 206 6.81 24.54 -6.73
N GLY A 207 5.60 24.13 -7.13
CA GLY A 207 4.58 25.02 -7.69
C GLY A 207 4.04 26.02 -6.68
N LEU A 208 3.78 25.60 -5.43
CA LEU A 208 3.40 26.50 -4.34
C LEU A 208 4.48 27.57 -4.10
N LYS A 209 5.74 27.15 -4.03
CA LYS A 209 6.87 28.07 -3.80
C LYS A 209 7.04 29.06 -4.96
N ALA A 210 6.89 28.60 -6.21
CA ALA A 210 7.01 29.45 -7.39
C ALA A 210 5.88 30.49 -7.48
N ASN A 211 4.69 30.17 -6.99
CA ASN A 211 3.52 31.05 -6.97
C ASN A 211 3.35 31.82 -5.65
N ASN A 212 4.35 31.82 -4.76
CA ASN A 212 4.30 32.48 -3.45
C ASN A 212 3.10 32.08 -2.57
N ILE A 213 2.60 30.85 -2.71
CA ILE A 213 1.49 30.34 -1.90
C ILE A 213 2.06 29.67 -0.66
N SER A 214 1.74 30.24 0.51
CA SER A 214 2.13 29.65 1.79
C SER A 214 1.44 28.30 1.99
N ARG A 215 2.19 27.32 2.52
CA ARG A 215 1.65 26.02 2.92
C ARG A 215 0.65 26.09 4.08
N GLU A 216 0.58 27.23 4.76
CA GLU A 216 -0.40 27.48 5.81
C GLU A 216 -1.82 27.65 5.26
N THR A 217 -1.94 27.90 3.95
CA THR A 217 -3.24 27.92 3.26
C THR A 217 -3.81 26.52 3.03
N LEU A 218 -2.99 25.47 3.20
CA LEU A 218 -3.42 24.09 3.01
C LEU A 218 -4.14 23.56 4.25
N VAL A 219 -5.27 22.89 4.03
CA VAL A 219 -6.07 22.23 5.09
C VAL A 219 -5.23 21.25 5.92
N HIS A 220 -4.30 20.56 5.26
CA HIS A 220 -3.37 19.65 5.93
C HIS A 220 -1.93 19.88 5.48
N ARG A 221 -1.03 19.94 6.46
CA ARG A 221 0.42 19.98 6.25
C ARG A 221 1.08 18.84 6.99
N ALA A 222 1.75 17.96 6.25
CA ALA A 222 2.63 16.98 6.84
C ALA A 222 3.89 17.67 7.43
N PRO A 223 4.37 17.23 8.60
CA PRO A 223 5.60 17.75 9.20
C PRO A 223 6.82 17.39 8.31
N PHE A 224 7.92 18.11 8.49
CA PHE A 224 9.22 17.87 7.83
C PHE A 224 9.27 17.96 6.31
N GLN A 225 8.21 18.44 5.64
CA GLN A 225 8.23 18.62 4.19
C GLN A 225 9.01 19.88 3.78
N PRO A 226 9.78 19.85 2.68
CA PRO A 226 9.83 18.79 1.66
C PRO A 226 10.84 17.67 1.94
N TYR A 227 11.70 17.82 2.95
CA TYR A 227 12.76 16.85 3.25
C TYR A 227 12.23 15.45 3.54
N GLY A 228 11.08 15.33 4.20
CA GLY A 228 10.40 14.07 4.44
C GLY A 228 10.08 13.31 3.14
N ALA A 229 9.53 14.00 2.13
CA ALA A 229 9.27 13.40 0.82
C ALA A 229 10.57 13.02 0.07
N MET A 230 11.63 13.83 0.19
CA MET A 230 12.93 13.50 -0.42
C MET A 230 13.57 12.27 0.19
N ILE A 231 13.60 12.18 1.53
CA ILE A 231 14.14 11.03 2.26
C ILE A 231 13.32 9.78 1.93
N ALA A 232 11.99 9.86 1.99
CA ALA A 232 11.12 8.75 1.65
C ALA A 232 11.35 8.24 0.21
N LEU A 233 11.46 9.15 -0.76
CA LEU A 233 11.76 8.81 -2.15
C LEU A 233 13.08 8.05 -2.27
N VAL A 234 14.16 8.55 -1.66
CA VAL A 234 15.47 7.88 -1.69
C VAL A 234 15.38 6.49 -1.07
N PHE A 235 14.70 6.34 0.07
CA PHE A 235 14.50 5.03 0.71
C PHE A 235 13.70 4.07 -0.16
N PHE A 236 12.61 4.51 -0.80
CA PHE A 236 11.84 3.66 -1.69
C PHE A 236 12.65 3.22 -2.91
N LEU A 237 13.44 4.11 -3.50
CA LEU A 237 14.34 3.77 -4.61
C LEU A 237 15.42 2.75 -4.21
N ILE A 238 15.99 2.89 -3.01
CA ILE A 238 16.92 1.90 -2.45
C ILE A 238 16.21 0.54 -2.33
N ILE A 239 15.02 0.48 -1.73
CA ILE A 239 14.30 -0.79 -1.56
C ILE A 239 13.93 -1.40 -2.91
N ILE A 240 13.51 -0.60 -3.91
CA ILE A 240 13.26 -1.07 -5.28
C ILE A 240 14.51 -1.71 -5.88
N PHE A 241 15.66 -1.05 -5.75
CA PHE A 241 16.92 -1.56 -6.29
C PHE A 241 17.36 -2.87 -5.61
N PHE A 242 17.16 -2.98 -4.30
CA PHE A 242 17.53 -4.17 -3.54
C PHE A 242 16.44 -5.24 -3.50
N ASN A 243 15.21 -5.01 -3.99
CA ASN A 243 14.08 -5.93 -3.81
C ASN A 243 14.40 -7.39 -4.21
N GLY A 244 15.06 -7.57 -5.36
CA GLY A 244 15.47 -8.87 -5.88
C GLY A 244 16.95 -9.20 -5.67
N PHE A 245 17.63 -8.60 -4.68
CA PHE A 245 19.09 -8.76 -4.51
C PHE A 245 19.50 -10.23 -4.38
N ALA A 246 18.63 -11.07 -3.80
CA ALA A 246 18.90 -12.47 -3.50
C ALA A 246 19.23 -13.30 -4.75
N VAL A 247 18.68 -12.92 -5.91
CA VAL A 247 18.86 -13.65 -7.18
C VAL A 247 20.27 -13.50 -7.74
N PHE A 248 21.00 -12.46 -7.34
CA PHE A 248 22.38 -12.22 -7.78
C PHE A 248 23.44 -12.97 -6.96
N PHE A 249 23.03 -13.70 -5.90
CA PHE A 249 23.97 -14.50 -5.13
C PHE A 249 24.30 -15.82 -5.84
N PRO A 250 25.57 -16.30 -5.78
CA PRO A 250 25.97 -17.57 -6.37
C PRO A 250 25.06 -18.73 -5.91
N GLY A 251 24.51 -19.48 -6.86
CA GLY A 251 23.63 -20.62 -6.60
C GLY A 251 22.13 -20.30 -6.42
N ASN A 252 21.75 -19.02 -6.39
CA ASN A 252 20.34 -18.60 -6.22
C ASN A 252 19.69 -18.03 -7.49
N TRP A 253 20.34 -18.19 -8.66
CA TRP A 253 19.79 -17.69 -9.91
C TRP A 253 18.48 -18.40 -10.24
N ASN A 254 17.40 -17.64 -10.32
CA ASN A 254 16.09 -18.13 -10.71
C ASN A 254 15.41 -17.07 -11.57
N VAL A 255 15.14 -17.42 -12.83
CA VAL A 255 14.56 -16.50 -13.82
C VAL A 255 13.20 -15.98 -13.37
N TYR A 256 12.35 -16.84 -12.78
CA TYR A 256 11.05 -16.42 -12.29
C TYR A 256 11.16 -15.38 -11.18
N ASN A 257 12.03 -15.61 -10.19
CA ASN A 257 12.23 -14.67 -9.10
C ASN A 257 12.86 -13.34 -9.57
N PHE A 258 13.77 -13.39 -10.54
CA PHE A 258 14.31 -12.18 -11.15
C PHE A 258 13.23 -11.37 -11.85
N VAL A 259 12.43 -12.05 -12.68
CA VAL A 259 11.35 -11.41 -13.44
C VAL A 259 10.30 -10.86 -12.49
N THR A 260 9.79 -11.62 -11.52
CA THR A 260 8.78 -11.14 -10.58
C THR A 260 9.28 -9.99 -9.70
N ALA A 261 10.57 -9.99 -9.35
CA ALA A 261 11.18 -8.89 -8.62
C ALA A 261 11.33 -7.62 -9.47
N TYR A 262 11.69 -7.69 -10.75
CA TYR A 262 12.06 -6.47 -11.50
C TYR A 262 11.13 -6.09 -12.65
N ILE A 263 10.20 -6.94 -13.09
CA ILE A 263 9.32 -6.70 -14.25
C ILE A 263 8.45 -5.44 -14.10
N GLY A 264 8.12 -5.04 -12.88
CA GLY A 264 7.36 -3.81 -12.62
C GLY A 264 8.06 -2.55 -13.11
N ILE A 265 9.40 -2.50 -13.08
CA ILE A 265 10.20 -1.34 -13.48
C ILE A 265 10.06 -1.06 -14.99
N PRO A 266 10.40 -2.00 -15.91
CA PRO A 266 10.27 -1.76 -17.34
C PRO A 266 8.81 -1.56 -17.76
N ILE A 267 7.84 -2.24 -17.11
CA ILE A 267 6.41 -1.99 -17.37
C ILE A 267 6.05 -0.54 -17.03
N PHE A 268 6.44 -0.05 -15.85
CA PHE A 268 6.16 1.32 -15.45
C PHE A 268 6.82 2.33 -16.41
N VAL A 269 8.09 2.13 -16.75
CA VAL A 269 8.82 3.00 -17.69
C VAL A 269 8.15 2.98 -19.08
N ALA A 270 7.78 1.80 -19.58
CA ALA A 270 7.11 1.66 -20.88
C ALA A 270 5.74 2.35 -20.88
N LEU A 271 4.94 2.19 -19.83
CA LEU A 271 3.64 2.86 -19.70
C LEU A 271 3.79 4.37 -19.58
N PHE A 272 4.76 4.85 -18.80
CA PHE A 272 5.03 6.27 -18.61
C PHE A 272 5.50 6.94 -19.90
N ILE A 273 6.51 6.36 -20.56
CA ILE A 273 7.04 6.87 -21.84
C ILE A 273 5.98 6.73 -22.93
N GLY A 274 5.30 5.59 -23.02
CA GLY A 274 4.23 5.35 -23.98
C GLY A 274 3.13 6.40 -23.87
N TRP A 275 2.70 6.73 -22.65
CA TRP A 275 1.74 7.80 -22.40
C TRP A 275 2.26 9.17 -22.84
N LYS A 276 3.50 9.50 -22.48
CA LYS A 276 4.19 10.75 -22.89
C LYS A 276 4.25 10.91 -24.41
N VAL A 277 4.56 9.84 -25.13
CA VAL A 277 4.68 9.85 -26.60
C VAL A 277 3.30 9.96 -27.25
N VAL A 278 2.35 9.10 -26.88
CA VAL A 278 1.01 9.07 -27.50
C VAL A 278 0.22 10.35 -27.24
N ARG A 279 0.37 10.95 -26.05
CA ARG A 279 -0.39 12.14 -25.64
C ARG A 279 0.40 13.43 -25.73
N HIS A 280 1.64 13.37 -26.21
CA HIS A 280 2.55 14.52 -26.39
C HIS A 280 2.59 15.45 -25.16
N THR A 281 2.57 14.88 -23.96
CA THR A 281 2.49 15.69 -22.72
C THR A 281 3.83 16.35 -22.44
N LYS A 282 3.83 17.61 -21.99
CA LYS A 282 5.07 18.36 -21.66
C LYS A 282 5.30 18.39 -20.16
N TRP A 283 6.54 18.61 -19.75
CA TRP A 283 6.86 18.91 -18.36
C TRP A 283 6.58 20.40 -18.14
N LEU A 284 5.67 20.71 -17.22
CA LEU A 284 5.31 22.09 -16.89
C LEU A 284 6.36 22.70 -15.96
N SER A 285 6.71 23.96 -16.23
CA SER A 285 7.52 24.74 -15.31
C SER A 285 6.80 24.88 -13.96
N PRO A 286 7.51 25.09 -12.84
CA PRO A 286 6.87 25.25 -11.54
C PRO A 286 5.75 26.31 -11.50
N GLN A 287 5.90 27.40 -12.26
CA GLN A 287 4.95 28.51 -12.32
C GLN A 287 3.66 28.14 -13.07
N GLU A 288 3.77 27.36 -14.14
CA GLU A 288 2.64 26.97 -15.01
C GLU A 288 1.84 25.78 -14.46
N ARG A 289 2.25 25.21 -13.32
CA ARG A 289 1.52 24.10 -12.70
C ARG A 289 0.21 24.61 -12.13
N ASP A 290 -0.87 23.95 -12.52
CA ASP A 290 -2.20 24.21 -12.02
C ASP A 290 -2.34 23.77 -10.54
N LEU A 291 -2.75 24.71 -9.70
CA LEU A 291 -2.95 24.54 -8.27
C LEU A 291 -4.41 24.79 -7.85
N PHE A 292 -5.28 25.18 -8.78
CA PHE A 292 -6.59 25.76 -8.47
C PHE A 292 -7.77 25.03 -9.14
N THR A 293 -7.55 24.30 -10.24
CA THR A 293 -8.65 23.55 -10.89
C THR A 293 -9.30 22.57 -9.91
N GLY A 294 -10.64 22.58 -9.87
CA GLY A 294 -11.45 21.76 -8.96
C GLY A 294 -11.45 22.23 -7.50
N LYS A 295 -10.58 23.18 -7.11
CA LYS A 295 -10.52 23.67 -5.72
C LYS A 295 -11.81 24.35 -5.29
N ALA A 296 -12.36 25.22 -6.13
CA ALA A 296 -13.57 25.99 -5.82
C ALA A 296 -14.79 25.10 -5.57
N GLU A 297 -14.95 24.03 -6.34
CA GLU A 297 -16.03 23.05 -6.16
C GLU A 297 -15.89 22.31 -4.82
N ILE A 298 -14.67 21.89 -4.47
CA ILE A 298 -14.38 21.24 -3.18
C ILE A 298 -14.59 22.21 -2.02
N ASP A 299 -14.23 23.49 -2.17
CA ASP A 299 -14.48 24.51 -1.15
C ASP A 299 -15.97 24.77 -0.96
N ALA A 300 -16.75 24.86 -2.04
CA ALA A 300 -18.20 25.04 -1.97
C ALA A 300 -18.91 23.86 -1.30
N LEU A 301 -18.46 22.62 -1.56
CA LEU A 301 -18.98 21.44 -0.87
C LEU A 301 -18.70 21.48 0.63
N ASP A 302 -17.64 22.15 1.08
CA ASP A 302 -17.26 22.30 2.49
C ASP A 302 -18.27 23.15 3.26
N GLU A 303 -18.81 24.20 2.64
CA GLU A 303 -19.80 25.11 3.25
C GLU A 303 -21.11 24.40 3.61
N ILE A 304 -21.38 23.25 2.97
CA ILE A 304 -22.59 22.44 3.19
C ILE A 304 -22.46 21.57 4.44
N TRP A 305 -21.23 21.20 4.86
CA TRP A 305 -21.03 20.29 5.98
C TRP A 305 -21.01 21.04 7.30
N GLU A 306 -22.07 20.90 8.10
CA GLU A 306 -22.05 21.37 9.48
C GLU A 306 -21.00 20.62 10.31
N ASP A 307 -20.18 21.39 11.02
CA ASP A 307 -19.10 20.86 11.83
C ASP A 307 -19.69 20.23 13.11
N ASP A 308 -19.99 18.93 13.08
CA ASP A 308 -20.61 18.26 14.23
C ASP A 308 -19.61 18.24 15.40
N LYS A 309 -19.82 19.15 16.36
CA LYS A 309 -18.98 19.35 17.54
C LYS A 309 -19.35 18.28 18.57
N PRO A 310 -18.38 17.53 19.12
CA PRO A 310 -18.70 16.49 20.10
C PRO A 310 -19.36 17.13 21.32
N ARG A 311 -20.57 16.66 21.65
CA ARG A 311 -21.37 17.23 22.74
C ARG A 311 -20.79 16.87 24.11
N ASN A 312 -20.16 15.69 24.24
CA ASN A 312 -19.64 15.15 25.51
C ASN A 312 -18.24 14.51 25.38
N ILE A 313 -17.56 14.30 26.53
CA ILE A 313 -16.24 13.62 26.62
C ILE A 313 -16.30 12.19 26.05
N TRP A 314 -17.38 11.46 26.31
CA TRP A 314 -17.60 10.11 25.74
C TRP A 314 -17.73 10.13 24.21
N GLN A 315 -18.41 11.13 23.65
CA GLN A 315 -18.43 11.32 22.20
C GLN A 315 -17.06 11.75 21.67
N LYS A 316 -16.26 12.49 22.44
CA LYS A 316 -14.89 12.85 22.05
C LYS A 316 -13.98 11.63 22.01
N ILE A 317 -14.13 10.69 22.95
CA ILE A 317 -13.42 9.41 22.98
C ILE A 317 -13.93 8.49 21.88
N TRP A 318 -15.25 8.33 21.75
CA TRP A 318 -15.87 7.51 20.70
C TRP A 318 -15.49 8.03 19.31
N ASN A 319 -15.64 9.33 19.06
CA ASN A 319 -15.19 10.00 17.83
C ASN A 319 -13.67 10.07 17.71
N TRP A 320 -12.88 9.53 18.64
CA TRP A 320 -11.43 9.33 18.47
C TRP A 320 -11.11 7.88 18.12
N ILE A 321 -11.86 6.93 18.70
CA ILE A 321 -11.73 5.48 18.46
C ILE A 321 -12.37 5.07 17.13
N ALA A 322 -13.58 5.54 16.85
CA ALA A 322 -14.33 5.38 15.60
C ALA A 322 -13.97 6.48 14.61
#